data_AF-R9J4K6-F1
#
_entry.id   AF-R9J4K6-F1
#
_cell.length_a   1.000
_cell.length_b   1.000
_cell.length_c   1.000
_cell.angle_alpha   90.00
_cell.angle_beta   90.00
_cell.angle_gamma   90.00
#
_symmetry.space_group_name_H-M   'P 1'
#
loop_
_entity.id
_entity.type
_entity.pdbx_description
1 polymer ?
#
loop_
_entity_poly.entity_id
_entity_poly.type
_entity_poly.pdbx_seq_one_letter_code
_entity_poly.pdbx_strand_id
1 'polypeptide(L)' 'MAQAGKGRLNYRCPACFLRDLDIDMFYDKEKEEYYCLRCQYTGKEADVLKGNEMVRTKYGAMYQRFGKFDFD' A
#
# COMPACT_ATOMS: atom_id res chain seq x y z
N MET A 1 -9.90 -17.99 11.45
CA MET A 1 -9.15 -16.74 11.23
C MET A 1 -9.83 -15.69 12.08
N ALA A 2 -9.16 -15.17 13.10
CA ALA A 2 -9.71 -14.10 13.93
C ALA A 2 -10.20 -12.99 12.99
N GLN A 3 -11.47 -12.62 13.13
CA GLN A 3 -12.14 -11.64 12.28
C GLN A 3 -11.45 -10.30 12.51
N ALA A 4 -10.38 -10.03 11.76
CA ALA A 4 -9.67 -8.77 11.87
C ALA A 4 -10.68 -7.65 11.62
N GLY A 5 -10.83 -6.80 12.63
CA GLY A 5 -11.67 -5.63 12.53
C GLY A 5 -11.02 -4.59 11.62
N LYS A 6 -11.83 -3.65 11.11
CA LYS A 6 -11.28 -2.39 10.59
C LYS A 6 -10.48 -1.73 11.72
N GLY A 7 -9.16 -1.63 11.54
CA GLY A 7 -8.26 -1.02 12.50
C GLY A 7 -8.45 0.50 12.58
N ARG A 8 -7.64 1.16 13.42
CA ARG A 8 -7.69 2.62 13.65
C ARG A 8 -7.35 3.44 12.40
N LEU A 9 -6.55 2.88 11.49
CA LEU A 9 -6.29 3.33 10.13
C LEU A 9 -6.31 2.12 9.18
N ASN A 10 -7.00 2.23 8.06
CA ASN A 10 -6.93 1.23 6.99
C ASN A 10 -5.80 1.64 6.04
N TYR A 11 -4.66 0.97 6.11
CA TYR A 11 -3.61 1.14 5.11
C TYR A 11 -3.98 0.43 3.82
N ARG A 12 -3.59 1.02 2.68
CA ARG A 12 -3.62 0.31 1.38
C ARG A 12 -2.45 -0.65 1.31
N CYS A 13 -2.65 -1.81 0.68
CA CYS A 13 -1.59 -2.80 0.53
C CYS A 13 -0.54 -2.33 -0.48
N PRO A 14 0.74 -2.17 -0.09
CA PRO A 14 1.78 -1.67 -0.99
C PRO A 14 2.01 -2.62 -2.18
N ALA A 15 1.93 -3.93 -1.98
CA ALA A 15 2.13 -4.92 -3.05
C ALA A 15 0.96 -5.00 -4.04
N CYS A 16 -0.26 -4.71 -3.61
CA CYS A 16 -1.41 -4.59 -4.53
C CYS A 16 -1.37 -3.26 -5.26
N PHE A 17 -0.99 -2.18 -4.57
CA PHE A 17 -0.94 -0.84 -5.13
C PHE A 17 0.12 -0.70 -6.23
N LEU A 18 1.27 -1.41 -6.11
CA LEU A 18 2.24 -1.56 -7.22
C LEU A 18 1.66 -2.19 -8.49
N ARG A 19 0.53 -2.90 -8.39
CA ARG A 19 -0.17 -3.57 -9.49
C ARG A 19 -1.48 -2.84 -9.85
N ASP A 20 -1.60 -1.57 -9.48
CA ASP A 20 -2.80 -0.73 -9.72
C ASP A 20 -4.07 -1.29 -9.07
N LEU A 21 -3.91 -2.13 -8.02
CA LEU A 21 -5.01 -2.67 -7.23
C LEU A 21 -5.07 -1.95 -5.89
N ASP A 22 -6.15 -1.22 -5.67
CA ASP A 22 -6.30 -0.42 -4.46
C ASP A 22 -7.17 -1.15 -3.41
N ILE A 23 -6.50 -1.78 -2.44
CA ILE A 23 -7.12 -2.71 -1.49
C ILE A 23 -6.72 -2.35 -0.07
N ASP A 24 -7.72 -2.27 0.80
CA ASP A 24 -7.52 -2.06 2.24
C ASP A 24 -6.90 -3.30 2.89
N MET A 25 -5.96 -3.06 3.78
CA MET A 25 -5.38 -4.08 4.64
C MET A 25 -6.22 -4.26 5.90
N PHE A 26 -6.21 -5.48 6.40
CA PHE A 26 -6.77 -5.83 7.70
C PHE A 26 -5.69 -5.73 8.77
N TYR A 27 -6.09 -5.40 9.99
CA TYR A 27 -5.18 -5.28 11.13
C TYR A 27 -5.44 -6.39 12.15
N ASP A 28 -4.39 -7.13 12.48
CA ASP A 28 -4.38 -8.10 13.57
C ASP A 28 -3.83 -7.42 14.84
N LYS A 29 -4.71 -7.24 15.84
CA LYS A 29 -4.35 -6.62 17.12
C LYS A 29 -3.43 -7.49 17.98
N GLU A 30 -3.49 -8.81 17.84
CA GLU A 30 -2.70 -9.73 18.67
C GLU A 30 -1.24 -9.75 18.22
N LYS A 31 -1.02 -9.54 16.91
CA LYS A 31 0.30 -9.59 16.28
C LYS A 31 0.86 -8.21 15.95
N GLU A 32 0.04 -7.16 16.04
CA GLU A 32 0.36 -5.80 15.62
C GLU A 32 0.80 -5.73 14.15
N GLU A 33 0.14 -6.54 13.31
CA GLU A 33 0.49 -6.73 11.90
C GLU A 33 -0.69 -6.40 10.99
N TYR A 34 -0.34 -5.91 9.81
CA TYR A 34 -1.29 -5.70 8.73
C TYR A 34 -1.17 -6.82 7.71
N TYR A 35 -2.30 -7.33 7.24
CA TYR A 35 -2.32 -8.34 6.20
C TYR A 35 -3.32 -8.02 5.08
N CYS A 36 -2.97 -8.43 3.87
CA CYS A 36 -3.80 -8.25 2.69
C CYS A 36 -4.42 -9.58 2.25
N LEU A 37 -5.75 -9.64 2.18
CA LEU A 37 -6.47 -10.84 1.73
C LEU A 37 -6.24 -11.17 0.25
N ARG A 38 -5.88 -10.18 -0.58
CA ARG A 38 -5.71 -10.40 -2.02
C ARG A 38 -4.39 -11.05 -2.38
N CYS A 39 -3.30 -10.59 -1.76
CA CYS A 39 -1.94 -11.00 -2.15
C CYS A 39 -1.16 -11.70 -1.06
N GLN A 40 -1.78 -11.95 0.10
CA GLN A 40 -1.16 -12.59 1.26
C GLN A 40 0.08 -11.85 1.80
N TYR A 41 0.22 -10.56 1.46
CA TYR A 41 1.23 -9.70 2.08
C TYR A 41 0.89 -9.54 3.56
N THR A 42 1.89 -9.72 4.42
CA THR A 42 1.83 -9.46 5.86
C THR A 42 3.06 -8.63 6.24
N GLY A 43 2.87 -7.62 7.08
CA GLY A 43 3.98 -6.83 7.60
C GLY A 43 3.57 -5.91 8.75
N LYS A 44 4.56 -5.37 9.45
CA LYS A 44 4.33 -4.38 10.50
C LYS A 44 3.99 -3.03 9.89
N GLU A 45 3.47 -2.12 10.72
CA GLU A 45 3.12 -0.76 10.29
C GLU A 45 4.27 -0.04 9.58
N ALA A 46 5.49 -0.11 10.13
CA ALA A 46 6.67 0.52 9.55
C ALA A 46 6.99 0.00 8.14
N ASP A 47 6.84 -1.31 7.91
CA ASP A 47 7.09 -1.92 6.60
C ASP A 47 6.03 -1.51 5.58
N VAL A 48 4.76 -1.44 6.02
CA VAL A 48 3.64 -0.96 5.19
C VAL A 48 3.85 0.49 4.78
N LEU A 49 4.24 1.36 5.71
CA LEU A 49 4.51 2.78 5.44
C LEU A 49 5.67 2.96 4.47
N LYS A 50 6.78 2.26 4.68
CA LYS A 50 7.93 2.24 3.77
C LYS A 50 7.53 1.75 2.37
N GLY A 51 6.72 0.70 2.31
CA GLY A 51 6.16 0.18 1.06
C GLY A 51 5.34 1.23 0.32
N ASN A 52 4.44 1.93 1.03
CA ASN A 52 3.60 2.96 0.46
C ASN A 52 4.40 4.17 -0.03
N GLU A 53 5.46 4.57 0.68
CA GLU A 53 6.36 5.64 0.25
C GLU A 53 7.06 5.28 -1.07
N MET A 54 7.59 4.05 -1.19
CA MET A 54 8.20 3.60 -2.45
C MET A 54 7.21 3.65 -3.63
N VAL A 55 5.95 3.26 -3.41
CA VAL A 55 4.92 3.34 -4.46
C VAL A 55 4.68 4.80 -4.86
N ARG A 56 4.57 5.71 -3.88
CA ARG A 56 4.39 7.14 -4.15
C ARG A 56 5.55 7.75 -4.92
N THR A 57 6.80 7.39 -4.59
CA THR A 57 7.96 7.86 -5.35
C THR A 57 7.94 7.34 -6.79
N LYS A 58 7.63 6.05 -6.98
CA LYS A 58 7.66 5.41 -8.29
C LYS A 58 6.53 5.84 -9.22
N TYR A 59 5.33 6.05 -8.68
CA TYR A 59 4.12 6.38 -9.44
C TYR A 59 3.62 7.81 -9.21
N GLY A 60 4.41 8.67 -8.56
CA GLY A 60 4.00 10.05 -8.24
C GLY A 60 3.66 10.88 -9.48
N ALA A 61 4.28 10.57 -10.62
CA ALA A 61 4.00 11.20 -11.91
C ALA A 61 3.14 10.32 -12.83
N MET A 62 2.46 9.28 -12.32
CA MET A 62 1.72 8.32 -13.15
C MET A 62 0.62 8.99 -14.01
N TYR A 63 0.01 10.05 -13.50
CA TYR A 63 -1.00 10.83 -14.22
C TYR A 63 -0.45 12.08 -14.90
N GLN A 64 0.86 12.31 -14.85
CA GLN A 64 1.50 13.43 -15.52
C GLN A 64 1.98 12.98 -16.90
N ARG A 65 1.53 13.69 -17.94
CA ARG A 65 2.00 13.48 -19.30
C ARG A 65 3.15 14.43 -19.57
N PHE A 66 4.35 13.88 -19.75
CA PHE A 66 5.51 14.66 -20.16
C PHE A 66 5.56 14.79 -21.69
N GLY A 67 5.77 16.01 -22.16
CA GLY A 67 6.02 16.36 -23.55
C GLY A 67 7.51 16.62 -23.81
N LYS A 68 7.86 16.84 -25.08
CA LYS A 68 9.24 17.11 -25.49
C LYS A 68 9.84 18.34 -24.80
N PHE A 69 9.02 19.37 -24.56
CA PHE A 69 9.43 20.65 -23.99
C PHE A 69 9.57 20.65 -22.46
N ASP A 70 9.21 19.56 -21.76
CA ASP A 70 9.38 19.45 -20.30
C ASP A 70 10.81 19.03 -19.90
N PHE A 71 11.66 18.73 -20.89
CA PHE A 71 13.03 18.24 -20.71
C PHE A 71 14.09 19.12 -21.41
N ASP A 72 13.66 20.21 -22.07
CA ASP A 72 14.51 21.24 -22.67
C ASP A 72 14.77 22.37 -21.65
#